data_AF-A0A8T2VRI0-F1
#
_entry.id   AF-A0A8T2VRI0-F1
#
_cell.length_a   1.000
_cell.length_b   1.000
_cell.length_c   1.000
_cell.angle_alpha   90.00
_cell.angle_beta   90.00
_cell.angle_gamma   90.00
#
_symmetry.space_group_name_H-M   'P 1'
#
loop_
_entity.id
_entity.type
_entity.pdbx_description
1 polymer ?
#
loop_
_entity_poly.entity_id
_entity_poly.type
_entity_poly.pdbx_seq_one_letter_code
_entity_poly.pdbx_strand_id
1 'polypeptide(L)'
;MLSRGSALLARIAASVGTGINASSHETLRAICTSVASLRMLHEPLAPTRPPGTLDGAEKANLVEAYLSLENGPRADYIRSQLRSVQQEFQRFPGDTGSTEVQVAMLTAKIKALAEHLTTHRKDHNSRRGLQGMLNKRRSLLQYLRRTNFDAYVALIGRLGLKDNYGRQDRFSVRYKAATRSPLVAENVAN
;
A
#
# COMPACT_ATOMS: atom_id res chain seq x y z
N MET A 1 -7.38 -23.94 -56.52
CA MET A 1 -7.98 -24.37 -55.24
C MET A 1 -9.46 -23.96 -55.18
N LEU A 2 -10.27 -24.46 -56.11
CA LEU A 2 -11.69 -24.13 -56.28
C LEU A 2 -12.59 -25.16 -55.57
N SER A 3 -12.23 -25.67 -54.39
CA SER A 3 -12.60 -27.06 -54.05
C SER A 3 -13.34 -27.31 -52.72
N ARG A 4 -13.75 -26.30 -51.95
CA ARG A 4 -14.56 -26.56 -50.73
C ARG A 4 -15.85 -25.74 -50.67
N GLY A 5 -15.78 -24.41 -50.89
CA GLY A 5 -16.97 -23.55 -50.88
C GLY A 5 -17.90 -23.76 -52.09
N SER A 6 -17.34 -23.97 -53.28
CA SER A 6 -18.05 -24.23 -54.54
C SER A 6 -18.84 -25.55 -54.53
N ALA A 7 -18.24 -26.64 -54.03
CA ALA A 7 -18.90 -27.94 -53.90
C ALA A 7 -20.08 -27.91 -52.91
N LEU A 8 -20.01 -27.04 -51.90
CA LEU A 8 -21.04 -26.92 -50.87
C LEU A 8 -22.22 -26.05 -51.36
N LEU A 9 -21.93 -24.97 -52.09
CA LEU A 9 -22.94 -24.19 -52.81
C LEU A 9 -23.66 -25.03 -53.88
N ALA A 10 -22.93 -25.90 -54.59
CA ALA A 10 -23.51 -26.83 -55.55
C ALA A 10 -24.44 -27.88 -54.90
N ARG A 11 -24.10 -28.39 -53.70
CA ARG A 11 -24.95 -29.31 -52.94
C ARG A 11 -26.21 -28.64 -52.38
N ILE A 12 -26.10 -27.40 -51.89
CA ILE A 12 -27.25 -26.61 -51.45
C ILE A 12 -28.18 -26.33 -52.64
N ALA A 13 -27.64 -25.89 -53.77
CA ALA A 13 -28.40 -25.68 -55.00
C ALA A 13 -29.08 -26.98 -55.49
N ALA A 14 -28.42 -28.13 -55.39
CA ALA A 14 -29.01 -29.43 -55.73
C ALA A 14 -30.17 -29.81 -54.81
N SER A 15 -30.09 -29.54 -53.49
CA SER A 15 -31.18 -29.81 -52.53
C SER A 15 -32.39 -28.89 -52.68
N VAL A 16 -32.19 -27.68 -53.21
CA VAL A 16 -33.26 -26.71 -53.47
C VAL A 16 -33.90 -26.94 -54.85
N GLY A 17 -33.16 -27.52 -55.80
CA GLY A 17 -33.59 -27.70 -57.19
C GLY A 17 -34.35 -28.99 -57.49
N THR A 18 -34.37 -29.99 -56.61
CA THR A 18 -35.09 -31.25 -56.86
C THR A 18 -36.46 -31.29 -56.17
N GLY A 19 -37.50 -30.98 -56.95
CA GLY A 19 -38.78 -31.72 -56.99
C GLY A 19 -39.65 -31.75 -55.73
N ILE A 20 -40.66 -30.87 -55.69
CA ILE A 20 -42.12 -31.04 -55.47
C ILE A 20 -42.67 -32.13 -54.48
N ASN A 21 -41.95 -33.17 -54.04
CA ASN A 21 -42.48 -34.27 -53.21
C ASN A 21 -41.68 -34.62 -51.93
N ALA A 22 -40.65 -33.86 -51.54
CA ALA A 22 -40.01 -34.05 -50.23
C ALA A 22 -40.81 -33.33 -49.13
N SER A 23 -41.10 -34.01 -48.02
CA SER A 23 -41.81 -33.38 -46.90
C SER A 23 -41.00 -32.19 -46.37
N SER A 24 -41.67 -31.07 -46.05
CA SER A 24 -41.01 -29.82 -45.61
C SER A 24 -40.05 -30.00 -44.43
N HIS A 25 -40.22 -31.07 -43.64
CA HIS A 25 -39.36 -31.39 -42.51
C HIS A 25 -38.00 -31.97 -42.93
N GLU A 26 -37.94 -32.66 -44.06
CA GLU A 26 -36.73 -33.32 -44.55
C GLU A 26 -35.78 -32.31 -45.23
N THR A 27 -36.34 -31.36 -45.97
CA THR A 27 -35.58 -30.23 -46.53
C THR A 27 -34.97 -29.36 -45.43
N LEU A 28 -35.74 -29.06 -44.36
CA LEU A 28 -35.23 -28.34 -43.20
C LEU A 28 -34.12 -29.11 -42.45
N ARG A 29 -34.24 -30.44 -42.31
CA ARG A 29 -33.17 -31.27 -41.74
C ARG A 29 -31.89 -31.23 -42.58
N ALA A 30 -32.00 -31.29 -43.90
CA ALA A 30 -30.85 -31.18 -44.81
C ALA A 30 -30.16 -29.81 -44.70
N ILE A 31 -30.94 -28.73 -44.61
CA ILE A 31 -30.42 -27.38 -44.39
C ILE A 31 -29.71 -27.31 -43.02
N CYS A 32 -30.34 -27.76 -41.93
CA CYS A 32 -29.76 -27.74 -40.59
C CYS A 32 -28.46 -28.54 -40.47
N THR A 33 -28.40 -29.74 -41.07
CA THR A 33 -27.17 -30.56 -41.06
C THR A 33 -26.05 -29.94 -41.89
N SER A 34 -26.38 -29.27 -43.01
CA SER A 34 -25.40 -28.52 -43.82
C SER A 34 -24.83 -27.30 -43.08
N VAL A 35 -25.68 -26.56 -42.36
CA VAL A 35 -25.28 -25.39 -41.55
C VAL A 35 -24.44 -25.82 -40.34
N ALA A 36 -24.78 -26.94 -39.70
CA ALA A 36 -23.97 -27.51 -38.63
C ALA A 36 -22.57 -27.92 -39.12
N SER A 37 -22.50 -28.51 -40.32
CA SER A 37 -21.22 -28.89 -40.95
C SER A 37 -20.38 -27.66 -41.31
N LEU A 38 -20.99 -26.58 -41.78
CA LEU A 38 -20.34 -25.29 -42.03
C LEU A 38 -19.79 -24.66 -40.74
N ARG A 39 -20.54 -24.76 -39.64
CA ARG A 39 -20.13 -24.23 -38.32
C ARG A 39 -18.94 -24.97 -37.72
N MET A 40 -18.68 -26.21 -38.14
CA MET A 40 -17.51 -27.01 -37.74
C MET A 40 -16.27 -26.71 -38.61
N LEU A 41 -16.46 -26.23 -39.84
CA LEU A 41 -15.37 -25.90 -40.78
C LEU A 41 -14.84 -24.46 -40.63
N HIS A 42 -15.60 -23.60 -39.94
CA HIS A 42 -15.12 -22.30 -39.52
C HIS A 42 -14.60 -22.44 -38.09
N GLU A 43 -13.31 -22.19 -37.88
CA GLU A 43 -12.76 -22.09 -36.52
C GLU A 43 -13.57 -21.04 -35.76
N PRO A 44 -14.06 -21.33 -34.54
CA PRO A 44 -14.87 -20.37 -33.80
C PRO A 44 -14.05 -19.09 -33.68
N LEU A 45 -14.51 -18.03 -34.33
CA LEU A 45 -13.87 -16.72 -34.24
C LEU A 45 -13.71 -16.45 -32.74
N ALA A 46 -12.46 -16.44 -32.24
CA ALA A 46 -12.18 -16.14 -30.84
C ALA A 46 -12.99 -14.88 -30.51
N PRO A 47 -13.76 -14.85 -29.40
CA PRO A 47 -14.72 -13.77 -29.15
C PRO A 47 -13.99 -12.46 -29.40
N THR A 48 -14.32 -11.79 -30.52
CA THR A 48 -13.57 -10.61 -30.94
C THR A 48 -13.95 -9.54 -29.96
N ARG A 49 -13.12 -9.43 -28.94
CA ARG A 49 -13.32 -8.54 -27.83
C ARG A 49 -13.45 -7.13 -28.38
N PRO A 50 -14.49 -6.37 -27.99
CA PRO A 50 -14.59 -4.99 -28.44
C PRO A 50 -13.33 -4.24 -28.00
N PRO A 51 -12.67 -3.50 -28.92
CA PRO A 51 -11.43 -2.81 -28.62
C PRO A 51 -11.63 -1.86 -27.43
N GLY A 52 -10.72 -1.92 -26.45
CA GLY A 52 -10.80 -1.12 -25.22
C GLY A 52 -11.39 -1.83 -24.00
N THR A 53 -11.77 -3.11 -24.10
CA THR A 53 -12.23 -3.87 -22.93
C THR A 53 -11.01 -4.53 -22.26
N LEU A 54 -10.69 -4.17 -21.01
CA LEU A 54 -9.55 -4.74 -20.26
C LEU A 54 -9.85 -6.15 -19.75
N ASP A 55 -8.90 -7.08 -19.88
CA ASP A 55 -9.04 -8.46 -19.39
C ASP A 55 -9.21 -8.57 -17.88
N GLY A 56 -9.78 -9.68 -17.40
CA GLY A 56 -9.90 -9.92 -15.95
C GLY A 56 -8.53 -9.87 -15.27
N ALA A 57 -7.51 -10.45 -15.90
CA ALA A 57 -6.13 -10.41 -15.44
C ALA A 57 -5.52 -9.00 -15.52
N GLU A 58 -5.72 -8.28 -16.63
CA GLU A 58 -5.20 -6.92 -16.81
C GLU A 58 -5.84 -5.94 -15.82
N LYS A 59 -7.14 -6.07 -15.54
CA LYS A 59 -7.84 -5.30 -14.51
C LYS A 59 -7.26 -5.55 -13.12
N ALA A 60 -6.97 -6.81 -12.78
CA ALA A 60 -6.36 -7.15 -11.50
C ALA A 60 -4.98 -6.47 -11.34
N ASN A 61 -4.14 -6.55 -12.38
CA ASN A 61 -2.82 -5.92 -12.38
C ASN A 61 -2.91 -4.39 -12.25
N LEU A 62 -3.87 -3.76 -12.93
CA LEU A 62 -4.10 -2.31 -12.80
C LEU A 62 -4.60 -1.94 -11.40
N VAL A 63 -5.51 -2.71 -10.82
CA VAL A 63 -5.98 -2.49 -9.46
C VAL A 63 -4.82 -2.59 -8.47
N GLU A 64 -3.94 -3.58 -8.64
CA GLU A 64 -2.71 -3.71 -7.83
C GLU A 64 -1.78 -2.52 -8.02
N ALA A 65 -1.58 -2.05 -9.26
CA ALA A 65 -0.79 -0.86 -9.55
C ALA A 65 -1.40 0.42 -8.96
N TYR A 66 -2.72 0.58 -8.95
CA TYR A 66 -3.42 1.71 -8.34
C TYR A 66 -3.39 1.68 -6.82
N LEU A 67 -3.48 0.49 -6.22
CA LEU A 67 -3.40 0.31 -4.77
C LEU A 67 -1.95 0.24 -4.26
N SER A 68 -0.97 0.20 -5.16
CA SER A 68 0.44 0.25 -4.80
C SER A 68 0.78 1.55 -4.04
N LEU A 69 1.71 1.46 -3.09
CA LEU A 69 2.15 2.60 -2.28
C LEU A 69 2.80 3.72 -3.09
N GLU A 70 3.25 3.41 -4.31
CA GLU A 70 3.91 4.37 -5.21
C GLU A 70 2.91 5.37 -5.81
N ASN A 71 1.69 4.90 -6.12
CA ASN A 71 0.64 5.72 -6.73
C ASN A 71 -0.42 6.21 -5.71
N GLY A 72 -0.33 5.73 -4.47
CA GLY A 72 -1.24 6.11 -3.38
C GLY A 72 -1.03 7.55 -2.88
N PRO A 73 -1.99 8.09 -2.10
CA PRO A 73 -1.83 9.41 -1.50
C PRO A 73 -0.66 9.40 -0.50
N ARG A 74 0.13 10.49 -0.48
CA ARG A 74 1.30 10.62 0.41
C ARG A 74 0.99 10.33 1.89
N ALA A 75 -0.24 10.58 2.32
CA ALA A 75 -0.72 10.27 3.66
C ALA A 75 -0.62 8.78 4.01
N ASP A 76 -0.88 7.88 3.07
CA ASP A 76 -0.86 6.42 3.31
C ASP A 76 0.56 5.91 3.51
N TYR A 77 1.53 6.45 2.77
CA TYR A 77 2.94 6.22 3.01
C TYR A 77 3.36 6.68 4.42
N ILE A 78 2.93 7.86 4.86
CA ILE A 78 3.27 8.33 6.22
C ILE A 78 2.61 7.44 7.28
N ARG A 79 1.37 6.98 7.06
CA ARG A 79 0.69 6.05 7.98
C ARG A 79 1.41 4.71 8.08
N SER A 80 1.89 4.15 6.97
CA SER A 80 2.63 2.88 6.98
C SER A 80 3.96 3.02 7.72
N GLN A 81 4.69 4.12 7.51
CA GLN A 81 5.92 4.44 8.26
C GLN A 81 5.65 4.65 9.75
N LEU A 82 4.55 5.31 10.13
CA LEU A 82 4.19 5.44 11.54
C LEU A 82 3.79 4.11 12.17
N ARG A 83 3.17 3.21 11.39
CA ARG A 83 2.81 1.86 11.85
C ARG A 83 4.05 1.00 12.10
N SER A 84 5.07 1.06 11.24
CA SER A 84 6.32 0.32 11.46
C SER A 84 7.03 0.80 12.73
N VAL A 85 7.10 2.12 12.94
CA VAL A 85 7.64 2.70 14.18
C VAL A 85 6.82 2.27 15.40
N GLN A 86 5.49 2.25 15.30
CA GLN A 86 4.65 1.77 16.40
C GLN A 86 4.98 0.32 16.78
N GLN A 87 5.11 -0.57 15.79
CA GLN A 87 5.42 -1.99 16.01
C GLN A 87 6.78 -2.21 16.65
N GLU A 88 7.75 -1.34 16.38
CA GLU A 88 9.10 -1.42 16.96
C GLU A 88 9.12 -1.04 18.45
N PHE A 89 8.30 -0.07 18.87
CA PHE A 89 8.32 0.49 20.23
C PHE A 89 7.17 0.02 21.12
N GLN A 90 6.21 -0.76 20.61
CA GLN A 90 5.07 -1.27 21.39
C GLN A 90 5.54 -2.27 22.47
N ARG A 91 4.93 -2.20 23.66
CA ARG A 91 5.17 -3.19 24.73
C ARG A 91 4.33 -4.44 24.57
N PHE A 92 3.14 -4.28 24.02
CA PHE A 92 2.16 -5.32 23.75
C PHE A 92 1.52 -5.06 22.38
N PRO A 93 0.93 -6.06 21.70
CA PRO A 93 0.33 -5.87 20.39
C PRO A 93 -0.80 -4.83 20.45
N GLY A 94 -0.70 -3.77 19.64
CA GLY A 94 -1.71 -2.72 19.59
C GLY A 94 -1.52 -1.58 20.59
N ASP A 95 -0.38 -1.52 21.28
CA ASP A 95 -0.07 -0.41 22.17
C ASP A 95 0.09 0.90 21.39
N THR A 96 -0.75 1.87 21.73
CA THR A 96 -0.72 3.26 21.22
C THR A 96 -0.51 4.28 22.34
N GLY A 97 -0.66 3.85 23.60
CA GLY A 97 -0.76 4.70 24.77
C GLY A 97 0.54 4.85 25.54
N SER A 98 1.47 3.89 25.41
CA SER A 98 2.75 3.96 26.10
C SER A 98 3.56 5.20 25.74
N THR A 99 4.23 5.76 26.75
CA THR A 99 5.04 6.98 26.59
C THR A 99 6.16 6.78 25.58
N GLU A 100 6.76 5.58 25.51
CA GLU A 100 7.80 5.22 24.53
C GLU A 100 7.28 5.31 23.10
N VAL A 101 6.15 4.64 22.82
CA VAL A 101 5.49 4.65 21.51
C VAL A 101 5.14 6.08 21.09
N GLN A 102 4.53 6.86 21.98
CA GLN A 102 4.17 8.25 21.70
C GLN A 102 5.39 9.12 21.36
N VAL A 103 6.49 8.96 22.11
CA VAL A 103 7.74 9.70 21.87
C VAL A 103 8.39 9.28 20.54
N ALA A 104 8.37 7.99 20.21
CA ALA A 104 8.89 7.48 18.93
C ALA A 104 8.08 8.04 17.74
N MET A 105 6.74 7.96 17.81
CA MET A 105 5.84 8.51 16.79
C MET A 105 6.00 10.03 16.63
N LEU A 106 6.10 10.77 17.74
CA LEU A 106 6.37 12.22 17.70
C LEU A 106 7.71 12.52 17.05
N THR A 107 8.74 11.71 17.32
CA THR A 107 10.07 11.88 16.75
C THR A 107 10.06 11.68 15.23
N ALA A 108 9.35 10.66 14.73
CA ALA A 108 9.16 10.47 13.29
C ALA A 108 8.44 11.68 12.64
N LYS A 109 7.36 12.18 13.25
CA LYS A 109 6.64 13.37 12.77
C LYS A 109 7.51 14.63 12.77
N ILE A 110 8.30 14.83 13.83
CA ILE A 110 9.23 15.96 13.95
C ILE A 110 10.28 15.92 12.84
N LYS A 111 10.86 14.74 12.53
CA LYS A 111 11.84 14.60 11.43
C LYS A 111 11.22 14.98 10.09
N ALA A 112 10.06 14.43 9.75
CA ALA A 112 9.36 14.72 8.50
C ALA A 112 8.99 16.21 8.36
N LEU A 113 8.52 16.85 9.45
CA LEU A 113 8.18 18.27 9.42
C LEU A 113 9.41 19.19 9.42
N ALA A 114 10.50 18.79 10.08
CA ALA A 114 11.76 19.51 10.02
C ALA A 114 12.28 19.56 8.58
N GLU A 115 12.28 18.42 7.87
CA GLU A 115 12.63 18.33 6.45
C GLU A 115 11.75 19.26 5.60
N HIS A 116 10.42 19.23 5.78
CA HIS A 116 9.50 20.13 5.07
C HIS A 116 9.79 21.62 5.30
N LEU A 117 10.15 22.02 6.53
CA LEU A 117 10.47 23.41 6.83
C LEU A 117 11.82 23.86 6.27
N THR A 118 12.73 22.95 5.93
CA THR A 118 13.99 23.31 5.27
C THR A 118 13.74 23.88 3.87
N THR A 119 12.81 23.28 3.13
CA THR A 119 12.39 23.76 1.80
C THR A 119 11.42 24.94 1.92
N HIS A 120 10.50 24.92 2.88
CA HIS A 120 9.47 25.95 3.07
C HIS A 120 9.77 26.88 4.25
N ARG A 121 10.80 27.73 4.11
CA ARG A 121 11.27 28.61 5.20
C ARG A 121 10.21 29.58 5.75
N LYS A 122 9.31 30.06 4.90
CA LYS A 122 8.27 31.08 5.21
C LYS A 122 7.00 30.51 5.84
N ASP A 123 6.89 29.19 6.03
CA ASP A 123 5.74 28.61 6.71
C ASP A 123 5.89 28.75 8.25
N HIS A 124 5.27 29.79 8.79
CA HIS A 124 5.29 30.08 10.22
C HIS A 124 4.29 29.23 11.02
N ASN A 125 3.21 28.76 10.38
CA ASN A 125 2.17 27.97 11.06
C ASN A 125 2.68 26.55 11.31
N SER A 126 3.30 25.93 10.32
CA SER A 126 3.93 24.62 10.48
C SER A 126 5.10 24.67 11.47
N ARG A 127 5.88 25.76 11.49
CA ARG A 127 6.94 25.97 12.48
C ARG A 127 6.39 26.06 13.92
N ARG A 128 5.26 26.74 14.13
CA ARG A 128 4.56 26.75 15.42
C ARG A 128 4.10 25.35 15.83
N GLY A 129 3.53 24.60 14.88
CA GLY A 129 3.17 23.19 15.09
C GLY A 129 4.36 22.34 15.52
N LEU A 130 5.49 22.48 14.83
CA LEU A 130 6.76 21.80 15.16
C LEU A 130 7.22 22.10 16.59
N GLN A 131 7.21 23.37 16.99
CA GLN A 131 7.58 23.78 18.34
C GLN A 131 6.66 23.16 19.40
N GLY A 132 5.35 23.09 19.13
CA GLY A 132 4.38 22.40 19.98
C GLY A 132 4.70 20.91 20.15
N MET A 133 5.03 20.21 19.06
CA MET A 133 5.42 18.78 19.12
C MET A 133 6.73 18.56 19.88
N LEU A 134 7.73 19.44 19.69
CA LEU A 134 8.99 19.38 20.44
C LEU A 134 8.75 19.53 21.96
N ASN A 135 7.91 20.49 22.34
CA ASN A 135 7.51 20.71 23.73
C ASN A 135 6.76 19.50 24.29
N LYS A 136 5.80 18.95 23.55
CA LYS A 136 5.07 17.74 23.97
C LYS A 136 6.00 16.55 24.18
N ARG A 137 6.93 16.32 23.26
CA ARG A 137 7.95 15.26 23.38
C ARG A 137 8.81 15.47 24.62
N ARG A 138 9.25 16.70 24.90
CA ARG A 138 10.00 17.06 26.10
C ARG A 138 9.21 16.77 27.39
N SER A 139 7.92 17.09 27.44
CA SER A 139 7.08 16.78 28.59
C SER A 139 6.91 15.27 28.82
N LEU A 140 6.77 14.49 27.74
CA LEU A 140 6.68 13.02 27.82
C LEU A 140 7.98 12.39 28.30
N LEU A 141 9.13 12.85 27.81
CA LEU A 141 10.44 12.40 28.28
C LEU A 141 10.67 12.75 29.75
N GLN A 142 10.24 13.94 30.19
CA GLN A 142 10.31 14.34 31.60
C GLN A 142 9.43 13.46 32.48
N TYR A 143 8.23 13.09 31.99
CA TYR A 143 7.36 12.15 32.68
C TYR A 143 8.02 10.78 32.80
N LEU A 144 8.52 10.21 31.70
CA LEU A 144 9.16 8.90 31.67
C LEU A 144 10.36 8.85 32.61
N ARG A 145 11.21 9.89 32.59
CA ARG A 145 12.36 9.99 33.49
C ARG A 145 11.96 10.01 34.97
N ARG A 146 10.81 10.59 35.32
CA ARG A 146 10.32 10.63 36.70
C ARG A 146 9.72 9.29 37.13
N THR A 147 9.08 8.56 36.22
CA THR A 147 8.37 7.31 36.53
C THR A 147 9.21 6.06 36.36
N ASN A 148 9.98 5.95 35.28
CA ASN A 148 10.85 4.82 34.97
C ASN A 148 12.13 5.30 34.26
N PHE A 149 13.22 5.36 35.02
CA PHE A 149 14.50 5.87 34.53
C PHE A 149 15.17 4.93 33.51
N ASP A 150 15.10 3.61 33.70
CA ASP A 150 15.77 2.65 32.82
C ASP A 150 15.13 2.65 31.43
N ALA A 151 13.81 2.72 31.37
CA ALA A 151 13.05 2.88 30.14
C ALA A 151 13.42 4.19 29.41
N TYR A 152 13.60 5.28 30.16
CA TYR A 152 14.04 6.57 29.60
C TYR A 152 15.43 6.48 28.97
N VAL A 153 16.41 5.88 29.64
CA VAL A 153 17.78 5.71 29.12
C VAL A 153 17.77 4.85 27.85
N ALA A 154 17.06 3.72 27.88
CA ALA A 154 16.94 2.84 26.73
C ALA A 154 16.28 3.55 25.52
N LEU A 155 15.21 4.31 25.76
CA LEU A 155 14.49 5.04 24.71
C LEU A 155 15.36 6.14 24.09
N ILE A 156 16.09 6.90 24.90
CA ILE A 156 17.00 7.94 24.42
C ILE A 156 18.11 7.35 23.55
N GLY A 157 18.72 6.25 24.00
CA GLY A 157 19.74 5.54 23.24
C GLY A 157 19.23 5.05 21.89
N ARG A 158 18.03 4.43 21.87
CA ARG A 158 17.39 3.94 20.63
C ARG A 158 17.07 5.06 19.65
N LEU A 159 16.55 6.19 20.13
CA LEU A 159 16.14 7.31 19.28
C LEU A 159 17.28 8.26 18.91
N GLY A 160 18.48 8.09 19.49
CA GLY A 160 19.62 8.99 19.31
C GLY A 160 19.35 10.41 19.78
N LEU A 161 18.56 10.57 20.84
CA LEU A 161 18.23 11.89 21.40
C LEU A 161 19.32 12.32 22.39
N LYS A 162 19.57 13.64 22.49
CA LYS A 162 20.48 14.18 23.50
C LYS A 162 19.72 14.50 24.80
N ASP A 163 20.29 14.11 25.94
CA ASP A 163 19.78 14.50 27.25
C ASP A 163 20.23 15.93 27.58
N ASN A 164 19.29 16.86 27.46
CA ASN A 164 19.54 18.29 27.73
C ASN A 164 19.01 18.73 29.11
N TYR A 165 18.67 17.81 30.02
CA TYR A 165 18.20 18.18 31.35
C TYR A 165 19.39 18.55 32.27
N GLY A 166 19.66 19.85 32.39
CA GLY A 166 20.77 20.38 33.18
C GLY A 166 20.58 20.38 34.71
N ARG A 167 21.60 20.88 35.43
CA ARG A 167 21.69 20.92 36.91
C ARG A 167 20.49 21.56 37.64
N GLN A 168 19.72 22.41 36.97
CA GLN A 168 18.56 23.13 37.53
C GLN A 168 17.29 22.28 37.63
N ASP A 169 17.34 21.04 37.16
CA ASP A 169 16.20 20.15 37.23
C ASP A 169 15.95 19.71 38.68
N ARG A 170 14.82 20.13 39.26
CA ARG A 170 14.45 19.85 40.66
C ARG A 170 14.30 18.36 40.95
N PHE A 171 14.15 17.53 39.92
CA PHE A 171 14.05 16.08 40.03
C PHE A 171 15.41 15.36 39.92
N SER A 172 16.50 16.10 39.63
CA SER A 172 17.84 15.53 39.38
C SER A 172 18.48 14.86 40.61
N VAL A 173 18.04 15.21 41.82
CA VAL A 173 18.68 14.76 43.06
C VAL A 173 18.52 13.25 43.28
N ARG A 174 17.41 12.65 42.82
CA ARG A 174 17.15 11.20 42.97
C ARG A 174 18.01 10.31 42.07
N TYR A 175 18.51 10.83 40.94
CA TYR A 175 19.08 10.01 39.86
C TYR A 175 20.57 10.27 39.56
N LYS A 176 21.20 11.25 40.24
CA LYS A 176 22.64 11.53 40.14
C LYS A 176 23.54 10.35 40.57
N ALA A 177 23.01 9.37 41.29
CA ALA A 177 23.76 8.17 41.69
C ALA A 177 23.83 7.09 40.58
N ALA A 178 22.77 6.94 39.77
CA ALA A 178 22.66 5.91 38.73
C ALA A 178 23.40 6.26 37.41
N THR A 179 23.73 7.53 37.22
CA THR A 179 24.43 8.07 36.04
C THR A 179 25.91 7.69 35.96
N ARG A 180 26.41 6.85 36.88
CA ARG A 180 27.74 6.21 36.83
C ARG A 180 27.78 4.91 36.01
N SER A 181 26.68 4.49 35.39
CA SER A 181 26.70 3.33 34.49
C SER A 181 27.48 3.64 33.21
N PRO A 182 28.42 2.75 32.80
CA PRO A 182 29.40 3.02 31.74
C PRO A 182 28.78 3.27 30.35
N LEU A 183 27.56 2.77 30.08
CA LEU A 183 26.90 2.89 28.78
C LEU A 183 26.47 4.32 28.39
N VAL A 184 26.39 5.26 29.35
CA VAL A 184 25.99 6.65 29.09
C VAL A 184 27.19 7.54 28.74
N ALA A 185 28.41 7.17 29.14
CA ALA A 185 29.60 7.99 28.95
C ALA A 185 29.98 8.17 27.48
N GLU A 186 29.71 7.18 26.62
CA GLU A 186 30.07 7.23 25.19
C GLU A 186 29.19 8.18 24.37
N ASN A 187 27.93 8.39 24.77
CA ASN A 187 26.98 9.21 24.00
C ASN A 187 27.09 10.73 24.28
N VAL A 188 27.95 11.14 25.23
CA VAL A 188 28.16 12.56 25.59
C VAL A 188 29.33 13.17 24.81
N ALA A 189 30.15 12.36 24.13
CA ALA A 189 31.40 12.80 23.49
C ALA A 189 31.29 13.20 22.01
N ASN A 190 30.10 13.13 21.37
CA ASN A 190 29.88 13.50 19.96
C ASN A 190 28.76 14.53 19.76
#